data_AF-A0A6G9I3F3-F1
#
_entry.id   AF-A0A6G9I3F3-F1
#
_cell.length_a   1.000
_cell.length_b   1.000
_cell.length_c   1.000
_cell.angle_alpha   90.00
_cell.angle_beta   90.00
_cell.angle_gamma   90.00
#
_symmetry.space_group_name_H-M   'P 1'
#
loop_
_entity.id
_entity.type
_entity.pdbx_description
1 polymer ?
#
loop_
_entity_poly.entity_id
_entity_poly.type
_entity_poly.pdbx_seq_one_letter_code
_entity_poly.pdbx_strand_id
1 'polypeptide(L)'
;MLGQLAPYQEKLTSMQRLITEMMDAKGINAWARLNFEYGETAVYMVMKHRDSTRLDELNAIADEIETVFPTEGFYIHRNSNNVAWLPTPVEKGLAVRWLLEKLRAERGVFP
;
A
#
# COMPACT_ATOMS: atom_id res chain seq x y z
N MET A 1 4.76 -8.12 13.52
CA MET A 1 4.34 -7.33 12.34
C MET A 1 5.41 -7.36 11.26
N LEU A 2 6.61 -6.77 11.47
CA LEU A 2 7.65 -6.74 10.41
C LEU A 2 8.04 -8.11 9.85
N GLY A 3 8.22 -9.13 10.70
CA GLY A 3 8.50 -10.49 10.20
C GLY A 3 7.39 -11.09 9.33
N GLN A 4 6.14 -10.63 9.48
CA GLN A 4 5.02 -11.06 8.63
C GLN A 4 5.01 -10.35 7.26
N LEU A 5 5.84 -9.32 7.08
CA LEU A 5 6.02 -8.63 5.79
C LEU A 5 7.08 -9.27 4.90
N ALA A 6 7.88 -10.21 5.44
CA ALA A 6 8.91 -10.90 4.66
C ALA A 6 8.37 -11.54 3.36
N PRO A 7 7.21 -12.25 3.35
CA PRO A 7 6.65 -12.83 2.13
C PRO A 7 6.19 -11.81 1.08
N TYR A 8 6.08 -10.54 1.46
CA TYR A 8 5.58 -9.46 0.61
C TYR A 8 6.69 -8.60 0.01
N GLN A 9 7.95 -8.73 0.46
CA GLN A 9 9.04 -7.85 0.01
C GLN A 9 9.29 -7.96 -1.50
N GLU A 10 9.37 -9.19 -2.01
CA GLU A 10 9.56 -9.43 -3.45
C GLU A 10 8.34 -8.97 -4.25
N LYS A 11 7.12 -9.23 -3.74
CA LYS A 11 5.87 -8.80 -4.37
C LYS A 11 5.80 -7.28 -4.49
N LEU A 12 6.08 -6.55 -3.42
CA LEU A 12 6.08 -5.08 -3.38
C LEU A 12 7.13 -4.48 -4.32
N THR A 13 8.35 -5.02 -4.31
CA THR A 13 9.45 -4.54 -5.17
C THR A 13 9.14 -4.80 -6.65
N SER A 14 8.63 -5.99 -6.97
CA SER A 14 8.22 -6.33 -8.33
C SER A 14 7.05 -5.48 -8.81
N MET A 15 6.08 -5.22 -7.93
CA MET A 15 4.94 -4.35 -8.19
C MET A 15 5.38 -2.91 -8.48
N GLN A 16 6.29 -2.34 -7.67
CA GLN A 16 6.81 -1.00 -7.93
C GLN A 16 7.48 -0.90 -9.31
N ARG A 17 8.32 -1.88 -9.65
CA ARG A 17 9.00 -1.93 -10.94
C ARG A 17 7.99 -2.01 -12.09
N LEU A 18 7.06 -2.96 -12.03
CA LEU A 18 6.03 -3.16 -13.06
C LEU A 18 5.20 -1.89 -13.27
N ILE A 19 4.74 -1.26 -12.20
CA ILE A 19 3.93 -0.04 -12.28
C ILE A 19 4.73 1.11 -12.90
N THR A 20 5.99 1.25 -12.52
CA THR A 20 6.89 2.26 -13.11
C THR A 20 7.04 2.04 -14.62
N GLU A 21 7.33 0.81 -15.04
CA GLU A 21 7.43 0.44 -16.45
C GLU A 21 6.12 0.68 -17.22
N MET A 22 4.97 0.36 -16.63
CA MET A 22 3.65 0.60 -17.23
C MET A 22 3.34 2.10 -17.39
N MET A 23 3.65 2.91 -16.37
CA MET A 23 3.47 4.36 -16.44
C MET A 23 4.36 4.97 -17.53
N ASP A 24 5.64 4.59 -17.56
CA ASP A 24 6.60 5.07 -18.54
C ASP A 24 6.20 4.67 -19.97
N ALA A 25 5.80 3.42 -20.19
CA ALA A 25 5.35 2.92 -21.49
C ALA A 25 4.09 3.64 -22.01
N LYS A 26 3.23 4.11 -21.11
CA LYS A 26 1.99 4.85 -21.45
C LYS A 26 2.16 6.37 -21.44
N GLY A 27 3.33 6.87 -21.05
CA GLY A 27 3.59 8.31 -20.91
C GLY A 27 2.77 8.96 -19.78
N ILE A 28 2.34 8.19 -18.78
CA ILE A 28 1.54 8.69 -17.67
C ILE A 28 2.47 9.41 -16.68
N ASN A 29 2.14 10.67 -16.37
CA ASN A 29 2.96 11.50 -15.51
C ASN A 29 2.70 11.22 -14.02
N ALA A 30 3.06 10.02 -13.57
CA ALA A 30 2.85 9.53 -12.22
C ALA A 30 4.13 8.93 -11.63
N TRP A 31 4.07 8.50 -10.37
CA TRP A 31 5.16 7.82 -9.69
C TRP A 31 4.64 6.73 -8.76
N ALA A 32 5.44 5.69 -8.56
CA ALA A 32 5.20 4.61 -7.61
C ALA A 32 6.39 4.46 -6.66
N ARG A 33 6.11 4.32 -5.35
CA ARG A 33 7.13 4.23 -4.31
C ARG A 33 6.77 3.22 -3.24
N LEU A 34 7.79 2.56 -2.72
CA LEU A 34 7.70 1.79 -1.48
C LEU A 34 7.83 2.72 -0.28
N ASN A 35 7.05 2.44 0.75
CA ASN A 35 7.16 3.10 2.04
C ASN A 35 7.99 2.26 3.01
N PHE A 36 8.97 2.90 3.67
CA PHE A 36 9.88 2.33 4.65
C PHE A 36 9.72 3.08 5.97
N GLU A 37 8.80 2.65 6.83
CA GLU A 37 8.56 3.29 8.13
C GLU A 37 9.48 2.73 9.23
N TYR A 38 9.95 1.49 9.09
CA TYR A 38 10.66 0.74 10.14
C TYR A 38 11.94 0.11 9.59
N GLY A 39 12.92 0.95 9.26
CA GLY A 39 14.19 0.50 8.68
C GLY A 39 14.03 0.11 7.21
N GLU A 40 14.65 -0.98 6.79
CA GLU A 40 14.73 -1.37 5.37
C GLU A 40 13.57 -2.26 4.89
N THR A 41 12.61 -2.57 5.76
CA THR A 41 11.44 -3.38 5.39
C THR A 41 10.39 -2.52 4.69
N ALA A 42 10.06 -2.84 3.45
CA ALA A 42 8.97 -2.20 2.73
C ALA A 42 7.63 -2.57 3.39
N VAL A 43 6.84 -1.56 3.75
CA VAL A 43 5.56 -1.72 4.46
C VAL A 43 4.40 -1.79 3.47
N TYR A 44 4.35 -0.88 2.50
CA TYR A 44 3.33 -0.82 1.46
C TYR A 44 3.89 -0.10 0.23
N MET A 45 3.15 -0.19 -0.88
CA MET A 45 3.45 0.57 -2.10
C MET A 45 2.35 1.60 -2.33
N VAL A 46 2.74 2.79 -2.79
CA VAL A 46 1.81 3.86 -3.16
C VAL A 46 2.16 4.45 -4.51
N MET A 47 1.11 4.72 -5.29
CA MET A 47 1.16 5.39 -6.59
C MET A 47 0.37 6.69 -6.53
N LYS A 48 0.92 7.76 -7.13
CA LYS A 48 0.26 9.06 -7.30
C LYS A 48 0.58 9.67 -8.65
N HIS A 49 -0.37 10.43 -9.19
CA HIS A 49 -0.15 11.29 -10.34
C HIS A 49 0.57 12.58 -9.92
N ARG A 50 1.43 13.16 -10.78
CA ARG A 50 2.11 14.43 -10.48
C ARG A 50 1.19 15.64 -10.60
N ASP A 51 0.14 15.49 -11.40
CA ASP A 51 -0.98 16.43 -11.49
C ASP A 51 -2.21 15.82 -10.77
N SER A 52 -2.58 16.37 -9.62
CA SER A 52 -3.70 15.87 -8.80
C SER A 52 -5.07 16.05 -9.44
N THR A 53 -5.19 16.74 -10.57
CA THR A 53 -6.46 16.86 -11.32
C THR A 53 -6.69 15.67 -12.25
N ARG A 54 -5.65 14.89 -12.56
CA ARG A 54 -5.68 13.75 -13.50
C ARG A 54 -5.99 12.44 -12.79
N LEU A 55 -7.06 12.43 -12.01
CA LEU A 55 -7.47 11.25 -11.23
C LEU A 55 -7.93 10.09 -12.11
N ASP A 56 -8.57 10.38 -13.25
CA ASP A 56 -9.05 9.35 -14.17
C ASP A 56 -7.89 8.54 -14.76
N GLU A 57 -6.79 9.21 -15.09
CA GLU A 57 -5.56 8.57 -15.59
C GLU A 57 -4.92 7.67 -14.53
N LEU A 58 -4.89 8.14 -13.27
CA LEU A 58 -4.39 7.35 -12.13
C LEU A 58 -5.27 6.12 -11.86
N ASN A 59 -6.59 6.27 -11.92
CA ASN A 59 -7.53 5.18 -11.69
C ASN A 59 -7.50 4.15 -12.83
N ALA A 60 -7.41 4.60 -14.08
CA ALA A 60 -7.35 3.73 -15.24
C ALA A 60 -6.12 2.81 -15.21
N ILE A 61 -4.93 3.34 -14.91
CA ILE A 61 -3.75 2.49 -14.77
C ILE A 61 -3.84 1.58 -13.54
N ALA A 62 -4.43 2.05 -12.43
CA ALA A 62 -4.65 1.20 -11.26
C ALA A 62 -5.55 -0.01 -11.57
N ASP A 63 -6.63 0.18 -12.35
CA ASP A 63 -7.50 -0.90 -12.79
C ASP A 63 -6.75 -1.92 -13.65
N GLU A 64 -5.91 -1.45 -14.58
CA GLU A 64 -5.07 -2.32 -15.40
C GLU A 64 -4.06 -3.11 -14.55
N ILE A 65 -3.42 -2.47 -13.57
CA ILE A 65 -2.48 -3.10 -12.63
C ILE A 65 -3.16 -4.26 -11.89
N GLU A 66 -4.42 -4.10 -11.47
CA GLU A 66 -5.16 -5.15 -10.77
C GLU A 66 -5.48 -6.37 -11.66
N THR A 67 -5.47 -6.21 -12.99
CA THR A 67 -5.63 -7.34 -13.92
C THR A 67 -4.34 -8.13 -14.15
N VAL A 68 -3.17 -7.49 -14.00
CA VAL A 68 -1.87 -8.10 -14.29
C VAL A 68 -1.13 -8.55 -13.03
N PHE A 69 -1.41 -7.93 -11.89
CA PHE A 69 -0.76 -8.24 -10.62
C PHE A 69 -1.72 -8.99 -9.68
N PRO A 70 -1.35 -10.18 -9.18
CA PRO A 70 -2.17 -10.89 -8.19
C PRO A 70 -2.33 -10.05 -6.91
N THR A 71 -3.56 -9.62 -6.63
CA THR A 71 -3.88 -8.77 -5.47
C THR A 71 -4.13 -9.57 -4.19
N GLU A 72 -4.02 -10.89 -4.25
CA GLU A 72 -4.18 -11.76 -3.08
C GLU A 72 -3.16 -11.44 -1.98
N GLY A 73 -3.67 -11.22 -0.76
CA GLY A 73 -2.88 -10.79 0.39
C GLY A 73 -2.63 -9.28 0.44
N PHE A 74 -3.27 -8.50 -0.44
CA PHE A 74 -3.26 -7.04 -0.38
C PHE A 74 -4.66 -6.47 -0.21
N TYR A 75 -4.77 -5.45 0.65
CA TYR A 75 -5.86 -4.50 0.63
C TYR A 75 -5.48 -3.31 -0.25
N ILE A 76 -6.34 -2.95 -1.21
CA ILE A 76 -6.12 -1.82 -2.11
C ILE A 76 -6.91 -0.63 -1.59
N HIS A 77 -6.21 0.45 -1.30
CA HIS A 77 -6.80 1.70 -0.84
C HIS A 77 -6.71 2.77 -1.92
N ARG A 78 -7.86 3.28 -2.35
CA ARG A 78 -7.98 4.38 -3.32
C ARG A 78 -8.64 5.58 -2.67
N ASN A 79 -8.00 6.75 -2.75
CA ASN A 79 -8.57 8.00 -2.26
C ASN A 79 -7.93 9.20 -2.98
N SER A 80 -8.70 9.89 -3.82
CA SER A 80 -8.21 11.03 -4.60
C SER A 80 -6.91 10.67 -5.34
N ASN A 81 -5.88 11.51 -5.29
CA ASN A 81 -4.57 11.28 -5.92
C ASN A 81 -3.70 10.29 -5.11
N ASN A 82 -4.26 9.14 -4.74
CA ASN A 82 -3.57 8.12 -3.96
C ASN A 82 -4.17 6.73 -4.23
N VAL A 83 -3.35 5.83 -4.76
CA VAL A 83 -3.64 4.40 -4.84
C VAL A 83 -2.55 3.66 -4.07
N ALA A 84 -2.92 2.82 -3.11
CA ALA A 84 -1.98 2.09 -2.27
C ALA A 84 -2.33 0.61 -2.18
N TRP A 85 -1.29 -0.23 -2.17
CA TRP A 85 -1.39 -1.68 -1.97
C TRP A 85 -0.75 -2.01 -0.63
N LEU A 86 -1.58 -2.41 0.33
CA LEU A 86 -1.19 -2.70 1.69
C LEU A 86 -1.24 -4.21 1.92
N PRO A 87 -0.13 -4.88 2.29
CA PRO A 87 -0.18 -6.27 2.74
C PRO A 87 -1.20 -6.47 3.86
N THR A 88 -1.92 -7.59 3.89
CA THR A 88 -2.94 -7.88 4.92
C THR A 88 -2.49 -7.65 6.37
N PRO A 89 -1.23 -7.96 6.78
CA PRO A 89 -0.77 -7.65 8.13
C PRO A 89 -0.73 -6.14 8.47
N VAL A 90 -0.72 -5.25 7.48
CA VAL A 90 -0.72 -3.79 7.62
C VAL A 90 -2.16 -3.28 7.63
N GLU A 91 -2.86 -3.57 8.71
CA GLU A 91 -4.27 -3.18 8.88
C GLU A 91 -4.47 -2.31 10.12
N LYS A 92 -5.10 -1.15 9.95
CA LYS A 92 -5.40 -0.21 11.06
C LYS A 92 -6.25 -0.87 12.15
N GLY A 93 -7.17 -1.77 11.78
CA GLY A 93 -8.02 -2.50 12.72
C GLY A 93 -7.20 -3.39 13.67
N LEU A 94 -6.21 -4.11 13.16
CA LEU A 94 -5.29 -4.92 13.97
C LEU A 94 -4.46 -4.05 14.93
N ALA A 95 -3.94 -2.93 14.45
CA ALA A 95 -3.16 -2.01 15.27
C ALA A 95 -3.99 -1.39 16.40
N VAL A 96 -5.22 -0.94 16.11
CA VAL A 96 -6.13 -0.37 17.11
C VAL A 96 -6.54 -1.43 18.13
N ARG A 97 -6.87 -2.66 17.68
CA ARG A 97 -7.22 -3.75 18.59
C ARG A 97 -6.08 -4.05 19.57
N TRP A 98 -4.86 -4.21 19.07
CA TRP A 98 -3.68 -4.43 19.91
C TRP A 98 -3.47 -3.29 20.92
N LEU A 99 -3.62 -2.04 20.46
CA LEU A 99 -3.45 -0.87 21.34
C LEU A 99 -4.52 -0.84 22.44
N LEU A 100 -5.78 -1.11 22.12
CA LEU A 100 -6.86 -1.17 23.10
C LEU A 100 -6.66 -2.30 24.10
N GLU A 101 -6.21 -3.48 23.66
CA GLU A 101 -5.87 -4.61 24.53
C GLU A 101 -4.74 -4.25 25.49
N LYS A 102 -3.66 -3.65 24.96
CA LYS A 102 -2.53 -3.19 25.77
C LYS A 102 -2.96 -2.15 26.81
N LEU A 103 -3.71 -1.14 26.38
CA LEU A 103 -4.19 -0.08 27.26
C LEU A 103 -5.12 -0.63 28.36
N ARG A 104 -5.98 -1.60 28.03
CA ARG A 104 -6.84 -2.28 29.01
C ARG A 104 -6.02 -3.09 30.03
N ALA A 105 -4.98 -3.77 29.58
CA ALA A 105 -4.09 -4.53 30.45
C ALA A 105 -3.29 -3.61 31.40
N GLU A 106 -2.82 -2.46 30.90
CA GLU A 106 -1.99 -1.53 31.68
C GLU A 106 -2.79 -0.59 32.58
N ARG A 107 -4.02 -0.21 32.19
CA ARG A 107 -4.80 0.86 32.85
C ARG A 107 -6.21 0.46 33.28
N GLY A 108 -6.61 -0.78 33.04
CA GLY A 108 -7.98 -1.25 33.28
C GLY A 108 -8.96 -0.86 32.17
N VAL A 109 -10.24 -1.17 32.37
CA VAL A 109 -11.29 -0.91 31.37
C VAL A 109 -11.58 0.58 31.32
N PHE A 110 -11.38 1.19 30.14
CA PHE A 110 -11.82 2.56 29.86
C PHE A 110 -13.36 2.62 29.75
N PRO A 111 -14.02 3.69 30.24
CA PRO A 111 -15.45 3.90 30.03
C PRO A 111 -15.80 4.09 28.55
#